data_AF-A0A151RBX9-F1
#
_entry.id   AF-A0A151RBX9-F1
#
_cell.length_a   1.000
_cell.length_b   1.000
_cell.length_c   1.000
_cell.angle_alpha   90.00
_cell.angle_beta   90.00
_cell.angle_gamma   90.00
#
_symmetry.space_group_name_H-M   'P 1'
#
loop_
_entity.id
_entity.type
_entity.pdbx_description
1 polymer ?
#
loop_
_entity_poly.entity_id
_entity_poly.type
_entity_poly.pdbx_seq_one_letter_code
_entity_poly.pdbx_strand_id
1 'polypeptide(L)' 'MACRIIRYLKGSPGKGLFFPKNSSLQLFGFSDADWAGCIDTRRSIYDYCFFLGSF' A
#
# COMPACT_ATOMS: atom_id res chain seq x y z
N MET A 1 -2.45 -0.75 -8.33
CA MET A 1 -1.29 0.15 -8.13
C MET A 1 -0.31 -0.38 -7.06
N ALA A 2 -0.78 -0.95 -5.95
CA ALA A 2 0.03 -1.49 -4.84
C ALA A 2 1.18 -2.45 -5.22
N CYS A 3 1.01 -3.27 -6.26
CA CYS A 3 2.07 -4.18 -6.71
C CYS A 3 3.35 -3.47 -7.16
N ARG A 4 3.29 -2.19 -7.58
CA ARG A 4 4.49 -1.42 -7.97
C ARG A 4 5.38 -1.13 -6.76
N ILE A 5 4.80 -0.80 -5.61
CA ILE A 5 5.55 -0.54 -4.38
C ILE A 5 6.26 -1.82 -3.92
N ILE A 6 5.54 -2.95 -3.91
CA ILE A 6 6.12 -4.25 -3.52
C ILE A 6 7.23 -4.67 -4.49
N ARG A 7 7.04 -4.47 -5.81
CA ARG A 7 8.08 -4.74 -6.82
C ARG A 7 9.30 -3.84 -6.66
N TYR A 8 9.10 -2.57 -6.30
CA TYR A 8 10.18 -1.63 -6.04
C TYR A 8 11.00 -2.02 -4.81
N LEU A 9 10.32 -2.37 -3.71
CA LEU A 9 10.96 -2.89 -2.49
C LEU A 9 11.73 -4.19 -2.75
N LYS A 10 11.16 -5.11 -3.54
CA LYS A 10 11.81 -6.38 -3.90
C LYS A 10 13.03 -6.18 -4.82
N GLY A 11 12.99 -5.21 -5.72
CA GLY A 11 14.07 -4.91 -6.68
C GLY A 11 15.23 -4.11 -6.10
N SER A 12 15.09 -3.57 -4.89
CA SER A 12 16.13 -2.75 -4.23
C SER A 12 16.45 -3.26 -2.81
N PRO A 13 16.96 -4.51 -2.66
CA PRO A 13 17.37 -5.03 -1.36
C PRO A 13 18.50 -4.13 -0.80
N GLY A 14 18.20 -3.41 0.27
CA GLY A 14 19.12 -2.43 0.89
C GLY A 14 18.68 -0.96 0.79
N LYS A 15 17.73 -0.62 -0.10
CA LYS A 15 17.05 0.68 -0.09
C LYS A 15 15.76 0.61 0.73
N GLY A 16 15.88 0.12 1.96
CA GLY A 16 14.78 0.08 2.91
C GLY A 16 14.41 1.49 3.35
N LEU A 17 13.12 1.72 3.60
CA LEU A 17 12.69 2.87 4.39
C LEU A 17 13.03 2.57 5.85
N PHE A 18 13.91 3.37 6.43
CA PHE A 18 14.26 3.26 7.85
C PHE A 18 13.18 3.96 8.68
N PHE A 19 12.49 3.19 9.54
CA PHE A 19 11.51 3.70 10.49
C PHE A 19 12.09 3.58 11.91
N PRO A 20 12.73 4.64 12.44
CA PRO A 20 13.20 4.62 13.82
C PRO A 20 12.02 4.43 14.77
N LYS A 21 12.19 3.58 15.80
CA LYS A 21 11.20 3.36 16.87
C LYS A 21 10.70 4.67 17.52
N ASN A 22 11.54 5.71 17.53
CA ASN A 22 11.27 7.01 18.13
C ASN A 22 10.96 8.11 17.10
N SER A 23 10.63 7.75 15.85
CA SER A 23 10.22 8.73 14.85
C SER A 23 8.74 9.05 14.98
N SER A 24 8.37 10.32 14.77
CA SER A 24 6.97 10.75 14.61
C SER A 24 6.38 10.36 13.24
N LEU A 25 7.13 9.61 12.42
CA LEU A 25 6.67 9.09 11.14
C LEU A 25 5.66 7.97 11.39
N GLN A 26 4.38 8.29 11.21
CA GLN A 26 3.30 7.31 11.23
C GLN A 26 2.93 6.93 9.79
N LEU A 27 2.80 5.62 9.54
CA LEU A 27 2.33 5.09 8.27
C LEU A 27 0.87 4.66 8.45
N PHE A 28 -0.03 5.31 7.72
CA PHE A 28 -1.46 5.00 7.73
C PHE A 28 -1.85 4.37 6.40
N GLY A 29 -2.75 3.39 6.42
CA GLY A 29 -3.18 2.70 5.21
C GLY A 29 -4.66 2.36 5.25
N PHE A 30 -5.35 2.59 4.13
CA PHE A 30 -6.72 2.14 3.89
C PHE A 30 -6.70 1.13 2.75
N SER A 31 -7.43 0.04 2.91
CA SER A 31 -7.66 -0.94 1.85
C SER A 31 -9.15 -1.06 1.61
N ASP A 32 -9.57 -0.87 0.37
CA ASP A 32 -10.94 -1.14 -0.06
C ASP A 32 -10.94 -2.34 -1.00
N ALA A 33 -11.91 -3.23 -0.80
CA ALA A 33 -12.08 -4.43 -1.59
C ALA A 33 -13.55 -4.53 -1.95
N ASP A 34 -13.91 -4.10 -3.16
CA ASP A 34 -15.26 -4.28 -3.66
C ASP A 34 -15.37 -5.66 -4.33
N TRP A 35 -16.19 -6.52 -3.71
CA TRP A 35 -16.53 -7.85 -4.20
C TRP A 35 -17.84 -7.86 -5.01
N ALA A 36 -18.58 -6.75 -5.06
CA ALA A 36 -19.94 -6.68 -5.60
C ALA A 36 -20.06 -5.90 -6.92
N GLY A 37 -19.03 -5.17 -7.35
CA GLY A 37 -19.12 -4.20 -8.45
C GLY A 37 -19.08 -4.74 -9.90
N CYS A 38 -18.89 -6.03 -10.17
CA CYS A 38 -18.80 -6.47 -11.58
C CYS A 38 -19.26 -7.90 -11.84
N ILE A 39 -20.54 -8.04 -12.17
CA ILE A 39 -21.14 -9.32 -12.59
C ILE A 39 -20.54 -9.86 -13.90
N ASP A 40 -19.92 -8.99 -14.70
CA ASP A 40 -19.42 -9.31 -16.05
C ASP A 40 -17.91 -9.59 -16.12
N THR A 41 -17.09 -8.94 -15.28
CA THR A 41 -15.62 -9.05 -15.40
C THR A 41 -14.97 -9.90 -14.31
N ARG A 42 -15.70 -10.28 -13.24
CA ARG A 42 -15.17 -10.97 -12.04
C ARG A 42 -13.85 -10.39 -11.53
N ARG A 43 -13.61 -9.10 -11.79
CA ARG A 43 -12.34 -8.46 -11.46
C ARG A 43 -12.50 -7.82 -10.10
N SER A 44 -11.94 -8.44 -9.09
CA SER A 44 -11.81 -7.82 -7.77
C SER A 44 -11.06 -6.49 -7.91
N ILE A 45 -11.73 -5.39 -7.56
CA ILE A 45 -11.13 -4.07 -7.51
C ILE A 45 -10.59 -3.93 -6.09
N TYR A 46 -9.27 -4.04 -5.96
CA TYR A 46 -8.57 -3.76 -4.72
C TYR A 46 -7.96 -2.37 -4.83
N ASP A 47 -8.47 -1.44 -4.02
CA ASP A 47 -7.89 -0.12 -3.89
C ASP A 47 -7.11 -0.01 -2.57
N TYR A 48 -6.01 0.72 -2.62
CA TYR A 48 -5.12 0.89 -1.49
C TYR A 48 -4.61 2.34 -1.45
N CYS A 49 -4.78 2.99 -0.31
CA CYS A 49 -4.29 4.33 -0.05
C CYS A 49 -3.35 4.31 1.16
N PHE A 50 -2.12 4.79 1.02
CA PHE A 50 -1.15 4.86 2.11
C PHE A 50 -0.65 6.29 2.32
N PHE A 51 -0.63 6.75 3.56
CA PHE A 51 -0.14 8.06 3.99
C PHE A 51 1.07 7.90 4.89
N LEU A 52 2.08 8.75 4.72
CA LEU A 52 3.30 8.76 5.52
C LEU A 52 3.47 10.13 6.17
N GLY A 53 3.32 10.22 7.50
CA GLY A 53 3.38 11.48 8.26
C GLY A 53 2.39 11.53 9.42
N SER A 54 2.27 12.70 10.04
CA SER A 54 1.18 12.99 10.99
C SER A 54 -0.05 13.44 10.20
N PHE A 55 -1.23 13.00 10.64
CA PHE A 55 -2.50 13.63 10.28
C PHE A 55 -2.60 15.03 10.88
#